data_AF-A0A1G6QDA0-F1
#
_entry.id   AF-A0A1G6QDA0-F1
#
_cell.length_a   1.000
_cell.length_b   1.000
_cell.length_c   1.000
_cell.angle_alpha   90.00
_cell.angle_beta   90.00
_cell.angle_gamma   90.00
#
_symmetry.space_group_name_H-M   'P 1'
#
loop_
_entity.id
_entity.type
_entity.pdbx_description
1 polymer ?
#
loop_
_entity_poly.entity_id
_entity_poly.type
_entity_poly.pdbx_seq_one_letter_code
_entity_poly.pdbx_strand_id
1 'polypeptide(L)'
;MEEYRINYEKLEKYFEKNNIQLDTKKVVKNNNQKIAVICYAKNEFGEYLLLERFKEPFPGKLVAPGGKTYYDESIEDSIFREFKEETGIKLNNTKLKVITSEDGPEHYNWILFIFTSEIKKQNLIDCDEGILRWVYKDDIKTNNITSIDAELLDHIFGNKKKYVDISYITPKEFTINEIIELN
;
A
#
# COMPACT_ATOMS: atom_id res chain seq x y z
N MET A 1 -8.76 -3.74 18.49
CA MET A 1 -7.98 -4.99 18.20
C MET A 1 -8.76 -5.94 17.30
N GLU A 2 -10.04 -6.21 17.56
CA GLU A 2 -10.86 -7.10 16.72
C GLU A 2 -11.24 -6.46 15.36
N GLU A 3 -11.29 -5.13 15.30
CA GLU A 3 -11.68 -4.37 14.11
C GLU A 3 -10.69 -4.47 12.93
N TYR A 4 -9.46 -4.94 13.14
CA TYR A 4 -8.42 -5.06 12.09
C TYR A 4 -7.93 -6.49 11.91
N ARG A 5 -8.63 -7.47 12.50
CA ARG A 5 -8.32 -8.88 12.29
C ARG A 5 -8.53 -9.23 10.81
N ILE A 6 -7.81 -10.23 10.33
CA ILE A 6 -7.96 -10.69 8.96
C ILE A 6 -9.36 -11.29 8.77
N ASN A 7 -10.02 -10.85 7.70
CA ASN A 7 -11.25 -11.41 7.21
C ASN A 7 -10.95 -12.17 5.91
N TYR A 8 -10.92 -13.51 5.98
CA TYR A 8 -10.62 -14.36 4.82
C TYR A 8 -11.65 -14.19 3.71
N GLU A 9 -12.95 -14.13 4.04
CA GLU A 9 -14.01 -13.96 3.05
C GLU A 9 -13.85 -12.65 2.26
N LYS A 10 -13.34 -11.59 2.89
CA LYS A 10 -13.06 -10.33 2.20
C LYS A 10 -11.97 -10.49 1.14
N LEU A 11 -10.88 -11.18 1.48
CA LEU A 11 -9.80 -11.46 0.55
C LEU A 11 -10.31 -12.32 -0.61
N GLU A 12 -11.07 -13.37 -0.31
CA GLU A 12 -11.65 -14.26 -1.32
C GLU A 12 -12.61 -13.52 -2.25
N LYS A 13 -13.55 -12.73 -1.70
CA LYS A 13 -14.47 -11.90 -2.49
C LYS A 13 -13.72 -10.89 -3.36
N TYR A 14 -12.67 -10.27 -2.83
CA TYR A 14 -11.86 -9.33 -3.60
C TYR A 14 -11.11 -10.02 -4.73
N PHE A 15 -10.51 -11.19 -4.48
CA PHE A 15 -9.79 -11.95 -5.51
C PHE A 15 -10.71 -12.47 -6.61
N GLU A 16 -11.86 -13.03 -6.24
CA GLU A 16 -12.89 -13.48 -7.20
C GLU A 16 -13.37 -12.33 -8.08
N LYS A 17 -13.80 -11.22 -7.47
CA LYS A 17 -14.28 -10.03 -8.18
C LYS A 17 -13.25 -9.47 -9.17
N ASN A 18 -11.96 -9.55 -8.84
CA ASN A 18 -10.87 -8.98 -9.64
C ASN A 18 -10.13 -10.02 -10.50
N ASN A 19 -10.67 -11.24 -10.62
CA ASN A 19 -10.08 -12.38 -11.32
C ASN A 19 -8.62 -12.70 -10.90
N ILE A 20 -8.28 -12.50 -9.63
CA ILE A 20 -6.94 -12.75 -9.10
C ILE A 20 -6.83 -14.23 -8.70
N GLN A 21 -5.96 -14.98 -9.38
CA GLN A 21 -5.67 -16.37 -9.04
C GLN A 21 -4.57 -16.45 -7.97
N LEU A 22 -4.96 -16.29 -6.71
CA LEU A 22 -4.05 -16.37 -5.56
C LEU A 22 -4.75 -17.04 -4.37
N ASP A 23 -4.10 -18.02 -3.76
CA ASP A 23 -4.63 -18.71 -2.57
C ASP A 23 -4.49 -17.79 -1.35
N THR A 24 -5.60 -17.51 -0.65
CA THR A 24 -5.61 -16.69 0.56
C THR A 24 -4.75 -17.30 1.68
N LYS A 25 -4.58 -18.62 1.72
CA LYS A 25 -3.68 -19.29 2.68
C LYS A 25 -2.20 -19.02 2.40
N LYS A 26 -1.84 -18.65 1.18
CA LYS A 26 -0.49 -18.20 0.83
C LYS A 26 -0.26 -16.75 1.24
N VAL A 27 -1.31 -15.91 1.14
CA VAL A 27 -1.24 -14.49 1.48
C VAL A 27 -1.24 -14.29 2.99
N VAL A 28 -2.02 -15.07 3.74
CA VAL A 28 -2.10 -14.96 5.20
C VAL A 28 -1.11 -15.93 5.84
N LYS A 29 0.02 -15.39 6.30
CA LYS A 29 1.13 -16.12 6.94
C LYS A 29 0.93 -16.33 8.44
N ASN A 30 0.35 -15.36 9.15
CA ASN A 30 0.15 -15.44 10.60
C ASN A 30 -0.99 -14.51 11.10
N ASN A 31 -1.40 -14.70 12.36
CA ASN A 31 -2.52 -13.95 12.97
C ASN A 31 -2.18 -12.51 13.37
N ASN A 32 -0.91 -12.11 13.32
CA ASN A 32 -0.49 -10.74 13.63
C ASN A 32 -0.61 -9.82 12.41
N GLN A 33 -0.74 -10.40 11.20
CA GLN A 33 -0.91 -9.62 9.97
C GLN A 33 -2.20 -8.83 9.97
N LYS A 34 -2.13 -7.64 9.39
CA LYS A 34 -3.27 -6.73 9.17
C LYS A 34 -3.34 -6.34 7.71
N ILE A 35 -4.55 -6.12 7.22
CA ILE A 35 -4.75 -5.64 5.86
C ILE A 35 -4.61 -4.12 5.85
N ALA A 36 -3.83 -3.61 4.90
CA ALA A 36 -3.70 -2.19 4.63
C ALA A 36 -3.76 -1.91 3.14
N VAL A 37 -4.05 -0.67 2.79
CA VAL A 37 -4.18 -0.18 1.42
C VAL A 37 -3.39 1.11 1.28
N ILE A 38 -2.67 1.29 0.17
CA ILE A 38 -1.97 2.54 -0.15
C ILE A 38 -2.12 2.87 -1.63
N CYS A 39 -2.02 4.15 -2.00
CA CYS A 39 -2.13 4.58 -3.39
C CYS A 39 -1.06 5.57 -3.83
N TYR A 40 -0.29 5.19 -4.86
CA TYR A 40 0.57 6.10 -5.60
C TYR A 40 -0.27 6.87 -6.63
N ALA A 41 -0.82 8.01 -6.20
CA ALA A 41 -1.64 8.86 -7.05
C ALA A 41 -0.80 9.91 -7.79
N LYS A 42 -0.87 9.88 -9.12
CA LYS A 42 -0.11 10.76 -10.02
C LYS A 42 -0.99 11.90 -10.51
N ASN A 43 -0.45 13.13 -10.50
CA ASN A 43 -1.13 14.28 -11.08
C ASN A 43 -0.77 14.51 -12.57
N GLU A 44 -1.43 15.48 -13.20
CA GLU A 44 -1.22 15.80 -14.62
C GLU A 44 0.19 16.34 -14.96
N PHE A 45 0.96 16.78 -13.95
CA PHE A 45 2.32 17.29 -14.11
C PHE A 45 3.38 16.20 -13.93
N GLY A 46 2.98 14.97 -13.59
CA GLY A 46 3.90 13.86 -13.38
C GLY A 46 4.43 13.71 -11.95
N GLU A 47 3.87 14.46 -11.00
CA GLU A 47 4.21 14.32 -9.59
C GLU A 47 3.26 13.31 -8.91
N TYR A 48 3.78 12.60 -7.92
CA TYR A 48 3.06 11.68 -7.05
C TYR A 48 2.81 12.31 -5.70
N LEU A 49 1.63 12.10 -5.14
CA LEU A 49 1.32 12.50 -3.78
C LEU A 49 1.86 11.45 -2.79
N LEU A 50 2.78 11.88 -1.93
CA LEU A 50 3.39 11.05 -0.88
C LEU A 50 3.22 11.72 0.48
N LEU A 51 3.34 10.93 1.54
CA LEU A 51 3.29 11.34 2.93
C LEU A 51 4.64 11.07 3.60
N GLU A 52 5.25 12.10 4.17
CA GLU A 52 6.40 11.95 5.06
C GLU A 52 5.91 11.58 6.45
N ARG A 53 6.05 10.30 6.83
CA ARG A 53 5.41 9.75 8.02
C ARG A 53 6.00 10.25 9.33
N PHE A 54 5.15 10.46 10.33
CA PHE A 54 5.56 10.78 11.70
C PHE A 54 5.63 9.56 12.63
N LYS A 55 4.88 8.50 12.35
CA LYS A 55 4.67 7.36 13.27
C LYS A 55 5.40 6.11 12.78
N GLU A 56 5.42 5.06 13.61
CA GLU A 56 5.94 3.71 13.26
C GLU A 56 4.91 2.84 12.53
N PRO A 57 5.30 2.07 11.50
CA PRO A 57 6.66 1.89 10.99
C PRO A 57 7.18 3.08 10.16
N PHE A 58 8.50 3.25 10.09
CA PHE A 58 9.21 4.15 9.16
C PHE A 58 9.01 5.67 9.33
N PRO A 59 9.23 6.24 10.53
CA PRO A 59 9.18 7.69 10.71
C PRO A 59 10.23 8.41 9.86
N GLY A 60 9.85 9.55 9.28
CA GLY A 60 10.65 10.39 8.39
C GLY A 60 10.81 9.85 6.96
N LYS A 61 10.19 8.71 6.62
CA LYS A 61 10.20 8.14 5.27
C LYS A 61 9.00 8.62 4.48
N LEU A 62 9.18 8.78 3.17
CA LEU A 62 8.08 8.97 2.25
C LEU A 62 7.39 7.63 1.96
N VAL A 63 6.07 7.62 2.13
CA VAL A 63 5.18 6.50 1.79
C VAL A 63 4.01 7.02 0.97
N ALA A 64 3.32 6.13 0.26
CA ALA A 64 2.05 6.48 -0.38
C ALA A 64 0.93 6.62 0.69
N PRO A 65 0.03 7.62 0.57
CA PRO A 65 -1.11 7.76 1.47
C PRO A 65 -2.02 6.53 1.45
N GLY A 66 -2.63 6.24 2.60
CA GLY A 66 -3.46 5.07 2.83
C GLY A 66 -3.44 4.62 4.30
N GLY A 67 -3.97 3.43 4.57
CA GLY A 67 -4.11 2.99 5.95
C GLY A 67 -4.71 1.61 6.10
N LYS A 68 -5.25 1.33 7.28
CA LYS A 68 -5.75 0.00 7.65
C LYS A 68 -7.15 -0.23 7.13
N THR A 69 -7.44 -1.45 6.73
CA THR A 69 -8.79 -1.87 6.38
C THR A 69 -9.54 -2.36 7.63
N TYR A 70 -10.73 -1.79 7.90
CA TYR A 70 -11.62 -2.30 8.96
C TYR A 70 -12.21 -3.67 8.61
N TYR A 71 -12.57 -4.48 9.60
CA TYR A 71 -13.02 -5.86 9.45
C TYR A 71 -14.19 -6.02 8.46
N ASP A 72 -15.17 -5.12 8.52
CA ASP A 72 -16.39 -5.13 7.68
C ASP A 72 -16.31 -4.20 6.45
N GLU A 73 -15.15 -3.59 6.19
CA GLU A 73 -14.96 -2.67 5.06
C GLU A 73 -14.29 -3.37 3.87
N SER A 74 -14.75 -3.12 2.63
CA SER A 74 -14.10 -3.68 1.44
C SER A 74 -12.71 -3.06 1.21
N ILE A 75 -11.84 -3.74 0.46
CA ILE A 75 -10.50 -3.21 0.12
C ILE A 75 -10.63 -1.90 -0.66
N GLU A 76 -11.59 -1.83 -1.59
CA GLU A 76 -11.85 -0.64 -2.40
C GLU A 76 -12.37 0.52 -1.56
N ASP A 77 -13.35 0.28 -0.68
CA ASP A 77 -13.87 1.34 0.20
C ASP A 77 -12.79 1.85 1.14
N SER A 78 -11.94 0.95 1.65
CA SER A 78 -10.79 1.31 2.49
C SER A 78 -9.88 2.31 1.79
N ILE A 79 -9.48 2.06 0.53
CA ILE A 79 -8.54 2.95 -0.14
C ILE A 79 -9.17 4.29 -0.49
N PHE A 80 -10.47 4.32 -0.77
CA PHE A 80 -11.18 5.59 -1.01
C PHE A 80 -11.36 6.41 0.27
N ARG A 81 -11.64 5.75 1.40
CA ARG A 81 -11.77 6.39 2.71
C ARG A 81 -10.42 6.93 3.18
N GLU A 82 -9.43 6.06 3.35
CA GLU A 82 -8.11 6.40 3.88
C GLU A 82 -7.46 7.52 3.06
N PHE A 83 -7.40 7.37 1.73
CA PHE A 83 -6.78 8.38 0.88
C PHE A 83 -7.48 9.74 0.98
N LYS A 84 -8.82 9.75 1.10
CA LYS A 84 -9.59 10.99 1.24
C LYS A 84 -9.42 11.60 2.63
N GLU A 85 -9.36 10.79 3.69
CA GLU A 85 -9.14 11.25 5.06
C GLU A 85 -7.77 11.92 5.20
N GLU A 86 -6.72 11.30 4.64
CA GLU A 86 -5.36 11.84 4.75
C GLU A 86 -5.10 13.03 3.81
N THR A 87 -5.69 13.04 2.61
CA THR A 87 -5.32 14.00 1.56
C THR A 87 -6.41 15.00 1.17
N GLY A 88 -7.66 14.75 1.56
CA GLY A 88 -8.84 15.47 1.10
C GLY A 88 -9.26 15.13 -0.35
N ILE A 89 -8.51 14.28 -1.05
CA ILE A 89 -8.70 14.01 -2.49
C ILE A 89 -9.50 12.73 -2.69
N LYS A 90 -10.47 12.78 -3.62
CA LYS A 90 -11.18 11.59 -4.09
C LYS A 90 -10.38 10.91 -5.20
N LEU A 91 -10.04 9.64 -5.01
CA LEU A 91 -9.45 8.83 -6.06
C LEU A 91 -10.50 8.46 -7.12
N ASN A 92 -10.07 8.36 -8.37
CA ASN A 92 -10.85 7.84 -9.48
C ASN A 92 -9.95 6.91 -10.32
N ASN A 93 -10.53 5.97 -11.06
CA ASN A 93 -9.79 5.05 -11.94
C ASN A 93 -8.62 4.33 -11.23
N THR A 94 -8.83 3.96 -9.96
CA THR A 94 -7.81 3.30 -9.12
C THR A 94 -7.54 1.89 -9.61
N LYS A 95 -6.26 1.52 -9.73
CA LYS A 95 -5.81 0.23 -10.26
C LYS A 95 -4.92 -0.47 -9.26
N LEU A 96 -5.24 -1.72 -8.93
CA LEU A 96 -4.35 -2.57 -8.13
C LEU A 96 -3.08 -2.88 -8.92
N LYS A 97 -1.92 -2.78 -8.26
CA LYS A 97 -0.60 -3.03 -8.86
C LYS A 97 0.15 -4.14 -8.16
N VAL A 98 0.22 -4.09 -6.83
CA VAL A 98 0.96 -5.08 -6.03
C VAL A 98 0.13 -5.49 -4.83
N ILE A 99 0.14 -6.78 -4.52
CA ILE A 99 -0.27 -7.31 -3.23
C ILE A 99 0.99 -7.83 -2.55
N THR A 100 1.33 -7.30 -1.37
CA THR A 100 2.41 -7.87 -0.56
C THR A 100 1.84 -8.75 0.55
N SER A 101 2.57 -9.80 0.92
CA SER A 101 2.40 -10.48 2.19
C SER A 101 3.69 -10.37 2.99
N GLU A 102 3.62 -9.60 4.06
CA GLU A 102 4.75 -9.19 4.89
C GLU A 102 4.61 -9.81 6.28
N ASP A 103 5.65 -10.50 6.73
CA ASP A 103 5.78 -11.01 8.10
C ASP A 103 7.12 -10.60 8.71
N GLY A 104 7.16 -10.39 10.02
CA GLY A 104 8.33 -9.86 10.69
C GLY A 104 8.10 -9.50 12.16
N PRO A 105 9.08 -8.88 12.83
CA PRO A 105 8.93 -8.45 14.21
C PRO A 105 7.92 -7.31 14.35
N GLU A 106 7.25 -7.22 15.50
CA GLU A 106 6.44 -6.07 15.92
C GLU A 106 5.49 -5.49 14.83
N HIS A 107 5.86 -4.33 14.26
CA HIS A 107 5.07 -3.53 13.33
C HIS A 107 5.16 -3.97 11.86
N TYR A 108 5.79 -5.11 11.56
CA TYR A 108 6.10 -5.59 10.20
C TYR A 108 5.26 -6.80 9.79
N ASN A 109 3.95 -6.74 10.05
CA ASN A 109 3.01 -7.82 9.71
C ASN A 109 1.83 -7.24 8.91
N TRP A 110 1.94 -7.24 7.58
CA TRP A 110 1.00 -6.59 6.68
C TRP A 110 0.60 -7.48 5.51
N ILE A 111 -0.64 -7.31 5.07
CA ILE A 111 -1.07 -7.66 3.71
C ILE A 111 -1.40 -6.34 3.04
N LEU A 112 -0.50 -5.83 2.19
CA LEU A 112 -0.63 -4.50 1.61
C LEU A 112 -1.18 -4.59 0.20
N PHE A 113 -2.26 -3.88 -0.06
CA PHE A 113 -2.77 -3.66 -1.41
C PHE A 113 -2.29 -2.31 -1.90
N ILE A 114 -1.40 -2.33 -2.90
CA ILE A 114 -0.78 -1.15 -3.46
C ILE A 114 -1.46 -0.79 -4.77
N PHE A 115 -2.05 0.40 -4.80
CA PHE A 115 -2.78 0.93 -5.93
C PHE A 115 -2.04 2.07 -6.62
N THR A 116 -2.43 2.36 -7.86
CA THR A 116 -2.14 3.62 -8.54
C THR A 116 -3.43 4.29 -8.99
N SER A 117 -3.40 5.61 -9.10
CA SER A 117 -4.53 6.41 -9.58
C SER A 117 -4.02 7.66 -10.29
N GLU A 118 -4.86 8.25 -11.14
CA GLU A 118 -4.62 9.55 -11.73
C GLU A 118 -5.55 10.57 -11.07
N ILE A 119 -4.97 11.66 -10.58
CA ILE A 119 -5.68 12.73 -9.87
C ILE A 119 -5.32 14.09 -10.45
N LYS A 120 -6.04 15.13 -10.01
CA LYS A 120 -5.68 16.52 -10.29
C LYS A 120 -4.86 17.08 -9.15
N LYS A 121 -3.82 17.85 -9.47
CA LYS A 121 -3.05 18.59 -8.46
C LYS A 121 -3.98 19.52 -7.70
N GLN A 122 -3.90 19.47 -6.38
CA GLN A 122 -4.72 20.25 -5.46
C GLN A 122 -3.85 20.76 -4.30
N ASN A 123 -4.39 21.73 -3.56
CA ASN A 123 -3.78 22.17 -2.31
C ASN A 123 -3.80 21.02 -1.30
N LEU A 124 -2.68 20.86 -0.60
CA LEU A 124 -2.53 19.83 0.42
C LEU A 124 -3.16 20.30 1.72
N ILE A 125 -3.72 19.36 2.47
CA ILE A 125 -4.28 19.58 3.79
C ILE A 125 -3.29 19.11 4.86
N ASP A 126 -3.55 19.49 6.11
CA ASP A 126 -2.84 18.92 7.25
C ASP A 126 -3.29 17.47 7.48
N CYS A 127 -2.32 16.62 7.81
CA CYS A 127 -2.53 15.20 8.08
C CYS A 127 -1.87 14.83 9.42
N ASP A 128 -2.61 14.17 10.31
CA ASP A 128 -2.08 13.75 11.62
C ASP A 128 -1.04 12.61 11.55
N GLU A 129 -0.89 12.00 10.37
CA GLU A 129 0.02 10.89 10.11
C GLU A 129 1.38 11.35 9.55
N GLY A 130 1.47 12.58 9.02
CA GLY A 130 2.67 13.05 8.35
C GLY A 130 2.49 14.34 7.55
N ILE A 131 3.52 14.69 6.76
CA ILE A 131 3.51 15.86 5.87
C ILE A 131 3.29 15.40 4.43
N LEU A 132 2.21 15.85 3.79
CA LEU A 132 1.97 15.57 2.39
C LEU A 132 2.93 16.33 1.49
N ARG A 133 3.42 15.68 0.43
CA ARG A 133 4.34 16.25 -0.56
C ARG A 133 4.02 15.77 -1.97
N TRP A 134 4.13 16.67 -2.93
CA TRP A 134 4.18 16.32 -4.36
C TRP A 134 5.62 16.02 -4.74
N VAL A 135 5.89 14.84 -5.31
CA VAL A 135 7.23 14.36 -5.65
C VAL A 135 7.26 13.79 -7.06
N TYR A 136 8.19 14.22 -7.92
CA TYR A 136 8.33 13.64 -9.26
C TYR A 136 8.78 12.19 -9.21
N LYS A 137 8.31 11.38 -10.17
CA LYS A 137 8.62 9.94 -10.25
C LYS A 137 10.11 9.64 -10.09
N ASP A 138 10.95 10.35 -10.83
CA ASP A 138 12.39 10.11 -10.87
C ASP A 138 13.07 10.53 -9.56
N ASP A 139 12.43 11.41 -8.80
CA ASP A 139 12.89 11.89 -7.51
C ASP A 139 12.37 11.01 -6.35
N ILE A 140 11.41 10.10 -6.58
CA ILE A 140 10.87 9.24 -5.50
C ILE A 140 12.00 8.42 -4.85
N LYS A 141 12.89 7.81 -5.66
CA LYS A 141 14.01 7.00 -5.14
C LYS A 141 15.04 7.84 -4.37
N THR A 142 15.15 9.13 -4.67
CA THR A 142 16.14 10.03 -4.03
C THR A 142 15.57 10.78 -2.82
N ASN A 143 14.23 10.83 -2.64
CA ASN A 143 13.55 11.53 -1.55
C ASN A 143 13.27 10.65 -0.30
N ASN A 144 14.18 9.77 0.07
CA ASN A 144 14.11 9.06 1.35
C ASN A 144 12.85 8.18 1.54
N ILE A 145 12.48 7.38 0.53
CA ILE A 145 11.49 6.30 0.69
C ILE A 145 12.03 5.14 1.53
N THR A 146 11.15 4.18 1.85
CA THR A 146 11.56 2.92 2.47
C THR A 146 12.36 2.06 1.48
N SER A 147 13.25 1.21 1.99
CA SER A 147 14.04 0.30 1.13
C SER A 147 13.15 -0.69 0.39
N ILE A 148 12.05 -1.14 1.01
CA ILE A 148 11.10 -2.05 0.36
C ILE A 148 10.32 -1.35 -0.76
N ASP A 149 9.85 -0.12 -0.55
CA ASP A 149 9.15 0.62 -1.60
C ASP A 149 10.05 0.83 -2.81
N ALA A 150 11.34 1.11 -2.58
CA ALA A 150 12.33 1.29 -3.63
C ALA A 150 12.47 0.06 -4.55
N GLU A 151 12.48 -1.15 -3.97
CA GLU A 151 12.49 -2.43 -4.70
C GLU A 151 11.16 -2.66 -5.45
N LEU A 152 10.04 -2.20 -4.90
CA LEU A 152 8.71 -2.43 -5.48
C LEU A 152 8.32 -1.42 -6.57
N LEU A 153 8.98 -0.26 -6.70
CA LEU A 153 8.57 0.81 -7.62
C LEU A 153 8.39 0.35 -9.08
N ASP A 154 9.25 -0.52 -9.57
CA ASP A 154 9.17 -1.00 -10.96
C ASP A 154 7.95 -1.92 -11.17
N HIS A 155 7.53 -2.64 -10.12
CA HIS A 155 6.30 -3.43 -10.12
C HIS A 155 5.06 -2.55 -9.96
N ILE A 156 5.13 -1.52 -9.11
CA ILE A 156 4.05 -0.55 -8.88
C ILE A 156 3.75 0.23 -10.15
N PHE A 157 4.79 0.70 -10.86
CA PHE A 157 4.62 1.50 -12.08
C PHE A 157 4.63 0.68 -13.38
N GLY A 158 4.88 -0.63 -13.28
CA GLY A 158 4.78 -1.55 -14.42
C GLY A 158 3.34 -1.77 -14.86
N ASN A 159 3.11 -2.56 -15.91
CA ASN A 159 1.76 -2.83 -16.44
C ASN A 159 1.06 -4.02 -15.77
N LYS A 160 1.83 -4.96 -15.22
CA LYS A 160 1.33 -6.22 -14.66
C LYS A 160 1.05 -6.11 -13.18
N LYS A 161 0.03 -6.81 -12.70
CA LYS A 161 -0.22 -6.97 -11.26
C LYS A 161 0.77 -7.99 -10.70
N LYS A 162 1.28 -7.77 -9.50
CA LYS A 162 2.21 -8.71 -8.85
C LYS A 162 1.73 -9.09 -7.45
N TYR A 163 1.99 -10.33 -7.05
CA TYR A 163 2.04 -10.72 -5.64
C TYR A 163 3.51 -10.82 -5.22
N VAL A 164 3.84 -10.33 -4.02
CA VAL A 164 5.19 -10.34 -3.48
C VAL A 164 5.17 -10.89 -2.06
N ASP A 165 5.93 -11.94 -1.82
CA ASP A 165 6.14 -12.52 -0.49
C ASP A 165 7.40 -11.91 0.14
N ILE A 166 7.27 -11.30 1.31
CA ILE A 166 8.36 -10.57 1.99
C ILE A 166 8.44 -11.02 3.45
N SER A 167 9.66 -11.25 3.93
CA SER A 167 9.92 -11.49 5.35
C SER A 167 10.95 -10.50 5.88
N TYR A 168 10.63 -9.81 6.98
CA TYR A 168 11.51 -8.86 7.67
C TYR A 168 12.26 -9.57 8.80
N ILE A 169 13.58 -9.41 8.80
CA ILE A 169 14.45 -9.78 9.93
C ILE A 169 14.50 -8.60 10.90
N THR A 170 14.63 -7.39 10.37
CA THR A 170 14.58 -6.12 11.09
C THR A 170 13.83 -5.08 10.25
N PRO A 171 13.45 -3.91 10.80
CA PRO A 171 12.94 -2.77 10.02
C PRO A 171 13.72 -2.41 8.75
N LYS A 172 15.02 -2.68 8.71
CA LYS A 172 15.92 -2.31 7.61
C LYS A 172 16.39 -3.49 6.77
N GLU A 173 16.12 -4.71 7.22
CA GLU A 173 16.60 -5.94 6.61
C GLU A 173 15.43 -6.88 6.31
N PHE A 174 15.17 -7.11 5.04
CA PHE A 174 14.10 -7.97 4.56
C PHE A 174 14.58 -8.85 3.41
N THR A 175 13.84 -9.92 3.16
CA THR A 175 14.02 -10.80 2.00
C THR A 175 12.73 -10.82 1.20
N ILE A 176 12.83 -10.67 -0.11
CA ILE A 176 11.74 -10.98 -1.04
C ILE A 176 11.86 -12.47 -1.38
N ASN A 177 10.94 -13.27 -0.86
CA ASN A 177 10.96 -14.72 -1.00
C ASN A 177 10.44 -15.16 -2.38
N GLU A 178 9.44 -14.44 -2.91
CA GLU A 178 8.78 -14.78 -4.17
C GLU A 178 8.13 -13.55 -4.81
N ILE A 179 8.11 -13.52 -6.14
CA ILE A 179 7.33 -12.57 -6.94
C ILE A 179 6.52 -13.35 -7.98
N ILE A 180 5.21 -13.17 -7.98
CA ILE A 180 4.28 -13.85 -8.90
C ILE A 180 3.58 -12.80 -9.76
N GLU A 181 3.50 -13.02 -11.06
CA GLU A 181 2.59 -12.25 -11.91
C GLU A 181 1.15 -12.69 -11.72
N LEU A 182 0.29 -11.74 -11.38
CA LEU A 182 -1.15 -11.96 -11.29
C LEU A 182 -1.83 -11.64 -12.61
N ASN A 183 -2.92 -12.35 -12.88
CA ASN A 183 -3.75 -12.24 -14.07
C ASN A 183 -4.70 -11.02 -14.09
#